data_AF-A0A944XZ53-F1
#
_entry.id   AF-A0A944XZ53-F1
#
_cell.length_a   1.000
_cell.length_b   1.000
_cell.length_c   1.000
_cell.angle_alpha   90.00
_cell.angle_beta   90.00
_cell.angle_gamma   90.00
#
_symmetry.space_group_name_H-M   'P 1'
#
loop_
_entity.id
_entity.type
_entity.pdbx_description
1 polymer ?
#
loop_
_entity_poly.entity_id
_entity_poly.type
_entity_poly.pdbx_seq_one_letter_code
_entity_poly.pdbx_strand_id
1 'polypeptide(L)' 'MSKANKQNTANVKYLGVGHWREKRGTVNWVSCAACGDWFHVEARLTVEAEAGRAHFQCPHCQHEFEFADARELVLVPSS' A
#
# COMPACT_ATOMS: atom_id res chain seq x y z
N MET A 1 31.95 4.05 3.94
CA MET A 1 31.09 3.41 2.92
C MET A 1 29.64 3.70 3.28
N SER A 2 29.10 4.81 2.79
CA SER A 2 27.72 5.21 3.09
C SER A 2 26.78 4.42 2.18
N LYS A 3 26.10 3.41 2.75
CA LYS A 3 25.08 2.64 2.05
C LYS A 3 23.98 3.60 1.59
N ALA A 4 23.59 3.46 0.33
CA ALA A 4 22.61 4.30 -0.34
C ALA A 4 21.35 4.48 0.53
N ASN A 5 21.00 5.73 0.78
CA ASN A 5 19.71 6.13 1.35
C ASN A 5 18.66 5.90 0.26
N LYS A 6 18.24 4.65 0.08
CA LYS A 6 17.08 4.29 -0.73
C LYS A 6 15.89 4.78 0.07
N GLN A 7 15.32 5.91 -0.35
CA GLN A 7 13.99 6.32 0.06
C GLN A 7 13.05 5.19 -0.36
N ASN A 8 12.81 4.25 0.56
CA ASN A 8 11.91 3.13 0.37
C ASN A 8 10.50 3.68 0.55
N THR A 9 10.06 4.50 -0.41
CA THR A 9 8.70 5.01 -0.43
C THR A 9 7.89 4.07 -1.32
N ALA A 10 6.81 3.52 -0.79
CA ALA A 10 5.96 2.65 -1.58
C ALA A 10 5.41 3.36 -2.82
N ASN A 11 5.20 2.59 -3.89
CA ASN A 11 4.60 3.12 -5.12
C ASN A 11 3.10 3.32 -4.90
N VAL A 12 2.67 4.56 -4.68
CA VAL A 12 1.27 4.90 -4.44
C VAL A 12 0.58 5.32 -5.73
N LYS A 13 -0.60 4.74 -5.99
CA LYS A 13 -1.52 5.14 -7.07
C LYS A 13 -2.89 5.47 -6.47
N TYR A 14 -3.65 6.32 -7.13
CA TYR A 14 -5.02 6.67 -6.72
C TYR A 14 -6.06 6.11 -7.69
N LEU A 15 -7.13 5.52 -7.16
CA LEU A 15 -8.28 5.06 -7.95
C LEU A 15 -8.93 6.25 -8.67
N GLY A 16 -9.11 6.13 -9.99
CA GLY A 16 -9.68 7.19 -10.83
C GLY A 16 -8.71 7.88 -11.79
N VAL A 17 -7.39 7.72 -11.62
CA VAL A 17 -6.36 8.33 -12.50
C VAL A 17 -5.78 7.33 -13.52
N GLY A 18 -6.46 6.20 -13.78
CA GLY A 18 -5.99 5.19 -14.73
C GLY A 18 -6.86 3.92 -14.80
N HIS A 19 -6.64 3.12 -15.85
CA HIS A 19 -7.48 1.99 -16.24
C HIS A 19 -7.16 0.69 -15.46
N TRP A 20 -7.42 0.64 -14.15
CA TRP A 20 -7.23 -0.58 -13.34
C TRP A 20 -8.54 -1.38 -13.27
N ARG A 21 -8.74 -2.32 -14.23
CA ARG A 21 -10.01 -3.05 -14.37
C ARG A 21 -10.36 -3.96 -13.18
N GLU A 22 -9.35 -4.47 -12.46
CA GLU A 22 -9.52 -5.47 -11.38
C GLU A 22 -9.61 -4.85 -9.98
N LYS A 23 -9.11 -3.63 -9.81
CA LYS A 23 -9.09 -2.89 -8.55
C LYS A 23 -10.17 -1.82 -8.62
N ARG A 24 -11.44 -2.23 -8.50
CA ARG A 24 -12.60 -1.32 -8.50
C ARG A 24 -13.18 -1.20 -7.09
N GLY A 25 -13.76 -0.05 -6.76
CA GLY A 25 -14.57 0.11 -5.55
C GLY A 25 -14.15 1.27 -4.65
N THR A 26 -14.58 1.19 -3.40
CA THR A 26 -14.41 2.22 -2.35
C THR A 26 -13.37 1.81 -1.30
N VAL A 27 -12.47 0.89 -1.64
CA VAL A 27 -11.51 0.29 -0.72
C VAL A 27 -10.08 0.43 -1.23
N ASN A 28 -9.15 0.55 -0.29
CA ASN A 28 -7.72 0.60 -0.55
C ASN A 28 -7.18 -0.81 -0.81
N TRP A 29 -6.11 -0.89 -1.60
CA TRP A 29 -5.42 -2.15 -1.89
C TRP A 29 -3.92 -2.04 -1.65
N VAL A 30 -3.34 -3.10 -1.11
CA VAL A 30 -1.90 -3.22 -0.84
C VAL A 30 -1.37 -4.48 -1.54
N SER A 31 -0.21 -4.35 -2.20
CA SER A 31 0.60 -5.48 -2.65
C SER A 31 1.67 -5.79 -1.59
N CYS A 32 1.68 -7.04 -1.13
CA CYS A 32 2.60 -7.48 -0.08
C CYS A 32 4.07 -7.40 -0.52
N ALA A 33 4.93 -6.90 0.37
CA ALA A 33 6.37 -6.83 0.16
C ALA A 33 7.03 -8.21 -0.02
N ALA A 34 6.52 -9.23 0.67
CA ALA A 34 7.11 -10.58 0.70
C ALA A 34 6.58 -11.50 -0.41
N CYS A 35 5.26 -11.69 -0.52
CA CYS A 35 4.69 -12.62 -1.51
C CYS A 35 4.18 -11.94 -2.78
N GLY A 36 4.04 -10.61 -2.80
CA GLY A 36 3.51 -9.86 -3.94
C GLY A 36 1.98 -9.90 -4.10
N ASP A 37 1.28 -10.75 -3.33
CA ASP A 37 -0.17 -10.85 -3.41
C ASP A 37 -0.87 -9.58 -2.96
N TRP A 38 -2.05 -9.37 -3.54
CA TRP A 38 -2.90 -8.24 -3.24
C TRP A 38 -3.92 -8.57 -2.17
N PHE A 39 -4.19 -7.59 -1.30
CA PHE A 39 -5.26 -7.66 -0.32
C PHE A 39 -5.90 -6.28 -0.11
N HIS A 40 -7.15 -6.30 0.33
CA HIS A 40 -7.90 -5.09 0.67
C HIS A 40 -7.55 -4.59 2.07
N VAL A 41 -7.58 -3.28 2.25
CA VAL A 41 -7.45 -2.62 3.54
C VAL A 41 -8.46 -1.48 3.67
N GLU A 42 -8.82 -1.13 4.90
CA GLU A 42 -9.85 -0.11 5.17
C GLU A 42 -9.44 1.30 4.71
N ALA A 43 -10.43 2.17 4.51
CA ALA A 43 -10.22 3.56 4.04
C ALA A 43 -9.38 4.42 5.02
N ARG A 44 -9.47 4.14 6.33
CA ARG A 44 -8.69 4.84 7.39
C ARG A 44 -7.17 4.77 7.18
N LEU A 45 -6.74 3.77 6.41
CA LEU A 45 -5.35 3.50 6.10
C LEU A 45 -4.67 4.63 5.32
N THR A 46 -5.41 5.42 4.54
CA THR A 46 -4.88 6.61 3.86
C THR A 46 -4.38 7.64 4.87
N VAL A 47 -5.16 7.89 5.93
CA VAL A 47 -4.79 8.84 6.99
C VAL A 47 -3.61 8.34 7.81
N GLU A 48 -3.56 7.04 8.11
CA GLU A 48 -2.45 6.45 8.86
C GLU A 48 -1.17 6.34 8.02
N ALA A 49 -1.31 6.11 6.72
CA ALA A 49 -0.22 6.14 5.74
C ALA A 49 0.40 7.54 5.60
N GLU A 50 -0.43 8.56 5.39
CA GLU A 50 0.01 9.97 5.32
C GLU A 50 0.73 10.41 6.60
N ALA A 51 0.32 9.85 7.74
CA ALA A 51 0.95 10.11 9.03
C ALA A 51 2.14 9.20 9.34
N GLY A 52 2.55 8.31 8.42
CA GLY A 52 3.68 7.40 8.57
C GLY A 52 3.50 6.31 9.62
N ARG A 53 2.26 5.92 9.95
CA ARG A 53 1.93 4.96 11.02
C ARG A 53 1.25 3.68 10.54
N ALA A 54 0.98 3.54 9.24
CA ALA A 54 0.30 2.36 8.73
C ALA A 54 1.21 1.12 8.73
N HIS A 55 0.72 0.05 9.36
CA HIS A 55 1.33 -1.28 9.38
C HIS A 55 0.35 -2.29 8.80
N PHE A 56 0.86 -3.30 8.11
CA PHE A 56 0.06 -4.31 7.44
C PHE A 56 0.49 -5.70 7.85
N GLN A 57 -0.49 -6.61 7.94
CA GLN A 57 -0.24 -8.03 7.97
C GLN A 57 -0.87 -8.67 6.73
N CYS A 58 -0.05 -9.33 5.92
CA CYS A 58 -0.55 -9.99 4.72
C CYS A 58 -1.37 -11.22 5.11
N PRO A 59 -2.65 -11.35 4.68
CA PRO A 59 -3.46 -12.52 5.03
C PRO A 59 -3.00 -13.81 4.33
N HIS A 60 -2.20 -13.70 3.26
CA HIS A 60 -1.74 -14.86 2.47
C HIS A 60 -0.48 -15.50 3.05
N CYS A 61 0.49 -14.69 3.47
CA CYS A 61 1.79 -15.15 3.96
C CYS A 61 2.11 -14.77 5.41
N GLN A 62 1.18 -14.06 6.08
CA GLN A 62 1.31 -13.57 7.47
C GLN A 62 2.47 -12.62 7.72
N HIS A 63 3.14 -12.15 6.66
CA HIS A 63 4.23 -11.19 6.77
C HIS A 63 3.70 -9.82 7.23
N GLU A 64 4.37 -9.25 8.24
CA GLU A 64 4.12 -7.92 8.75
C GLU A 64 5.11 -6.92 8.14
N PHE A 65 4.61 -5.78 7.67
CA PHE A 65 5.42 -4.76 7.01
C PHE A 65 4.80 -3.36 7.12
N GLU A 66 5.64 -2.33 7.04
CA GLU A 66 5.22 -0.93 7.09
C GLU A 66 4.70 -0.44 5.74
N PHE A 67 4.01 0.71 5.76
CA PHE A 67 3.59 1.40 4.54
C PHE A 67 4.71 1.55 3.52
N ALA A 68 5.88 1.98 3.98
CA ALA A 68 7.08 2.24 3.17
C ALA A 68 7.57 0.99 2.41
N ASP A 69 7.39 -0.19 3.00
CA ASP A 69 7.88 -1.45 2.46
C ASP A 69 6.90 -2.11 1.50
N ALA A 70 5.66 -1.64 1.45
CA ALA A 70 4.67 -2.13 0.50
C ALA A 70 5.19 -1.98 -0.93
N ARG A 71 5.01 -3.03 -1.73
CA ARG A 71 5.47 -3.03 -3.12
C ARG A 71 4.73 -2.00 -3.95
N GLU A 72 3.41 -1.92 -3.73
CA GLU A 72 2.51 -0.99 -4.38
C GLU A 72 1.26 -0.80 -3.54
N LEU A 73 0.71 0.42 -3.54
CA LEU A 73 -0.61 0.72 -2.99
C LEU A 73 -1.50 1.36 -4.04
N VAL A 74 -2.77 1.00 -4.00
CA VAL A 74 -3.83 1.65 -4.76
C VAL A 74 -4.84 2.21 -3.75
N LEU A 75 -4.82 3.53 -3.58
CA LEU A 75 -5.62 4.24 -2.58
C LEU A 75 -6.86 4.88 -3.20
N VAL A 76 -7.95 4.89 -2.45
CA VAL A 76 -9.13 5.71 -2.71
C VAL A 76 -8.83 7.11 -2.16
N PRO A 77 -9.00 8.18 -2.95
CA PRO A 77 -8.90 9.54 -2.44
C PRO A 77 -9.92 9.78 -1.32
N SER A 78 -9.48 10.33 -0.19
CA SER A 78 -10.37 10.91 0.81
C SER A 78 -11.06 12.12 0.17
N SER A 79 -12.41 12.12 0.13
CA SER A 79 -13.22 13.20 -0.46
C SER A 79 -13.15 14.50 0.34
#